data_AF-A0A2W5XQY5-F1
#
_entry.id   AF-A0A2W5XQY5-F1
#
_cell.length_a   1.000
_cell.length_b   1.000
_cell.length_c   1.000
_cell.angle_alpha   90.00
_cell.angle_beta   90.00
_cell.angle_gamma   90.00
#
_symmetry.space_group_name_H-M   'P 1'
#
loop_
_entity.id
_entity.type
_entity.pdbx_description
1 polymer ?
#
loop_
_entity_poly.entity_id
_entity_poly.type
_entity_poly.pdbx_seq_one_letter_code
_entity_poly.pdbx_strand_id
1 'polypeptide(L)'
;MVVVLLAAVVLAAATGTPWRWSLPVPDLVPGAPVSMPPAPTPAQELGPREEVAPTDVSPVTWLLTLVGVVVALLLVVVARRVIAALRAAGRDVVPEADTLAPGSGTLGGGSTEVDLSALDDAVAAALARLDDVREPHDAVVAAWVELEHAAERHGWERVAAETATEFTGRLLAVSPAPPADVATLRRLYQQARFTSRPVTAQQVAAARTALERIARAVERPAW
;
A
#
# COMPACT_ATOMS: atom_id res chain seq x y z
N MET A 1 8.34 1.30 -14.84
CA MET A 1 9.72 1.73 -15.19
C MET A 1 10.66 1.71 -14.00
N VAL A 2 10.35 2.40 -12.89
CA VAL A 2 11.21 2.45 -11.68
C VAL A 2 11.52 1.08 -11.09
N VAL A 3 10.53 0.17 -11.01
CA VAL A 3 10.74 -1.19 -10.47
C VAL A 3 11.67 -2.03 -11.36
N VAL A 4 11.61 -1.86 -12.68
CA VAL A 4 12.48 -2.58 -13.63
C VAL A 4 13.91 -2.05 -13.55
N LEU A 5 14.07 -0.72 -13.42
CA LEU A 5 15.37 -0.09 -13.20
C LEU A 5 15.99 -0.53 -11.86
N LEU A 6 15.21 -0.58 -10.79
CA LEU A 6 15.69 -1.07 -9.49
C LEU A 6 16.06 -2.56 -9.53
N ALA A 7 15.24 -3.39 -10.20
CA ALA A 7 15.56 -4.80 -10.37
C ALA A 7 16.85 -5.00 -11.19
N ALA A 8 17.07 -4.21 -12.25
CA ALA A 8 18.28 -4.26 -13.05
C ALA A 8 19.53 -3.82 -12.28
N VAL A 9 19.43 -2.76 -11.47
CA VAL A 9 20.53 -2.31 -10.60
C VAL A 9 20.88 -3.37 -9.55
N VAL A 10 19.87 -4.01 -8.96
CA VAL A 10 20.07 -5.10 -7.99
C VAL A 10 20.69 -6.33 -8.65
N LEU A 11 20.25 -6.69 -9.87
CA LEU A 11 20.84 -7.80 -10.62
C LEU A 11 22.29 -7.50 -11.02
N ALA A 12 22.59 -6.28 -11.46
CA ALA A 12 23.92 -5.83 -11.82
C ALA A 12 24.88 -5.82 -10.61
N ALA A 13 24.39 -5.37 -9.45
CA ALA A 13 25.13 -5.41 -8.19
C ALA A 13 25.35 -6.85 -7.69
N ALA A 14 24.37 -7.74 -7.89
CA ALA A 14 24.48 -9.15 -7.55
C ALA A 14 25.45 -9.92 -8.46
N THR A 15 25.62 -9.49 -9.72
CA THR A 15 26.56 -10.14 -10.65
C THR A 15 28.02 -9.79 -10.42
N GLY A 16 28.34 -8.82 -9.55
CA GLY A 16 29.67 -8.61 -8.95
C GLY A 16 30.88 -8.69 -9.89
N THR A 17 30.71 -8.43 -11.18
CA THR A 17 31.70 -8.77 -12.21
C THR A 17 32.52 -7.51 -12.50
N PRO A 18 33.76 -7.39 -12.00
CA PRO A 18 34.62 -6.29 -12.38
C PRO A 18 34.92 -6.42 -13.87
N TRP A 19 34.39 -5.51 -14.69
CA TRP A 19 34.68 -5.44 -16.12
C TRP A 19 36.16 -5.10 -16.34
N ARG A 20 37.02 -6.13 -16.35
CA ARG A 20 38.44 -6.00 -16.68
C ARG A 20 38.63 -6.40 -18.14
N TRP A 21 38.86 -5.41 -18.99
CA TRP A 21 39.22 -5.64 -20.39
C TRP A 21 40.72 -5.91 -20.46
N SER A 22 41.12 -7.17 -20.66
CA SER A 22 42.49 -7.51 -21.02
C SER A 22 42.65 -7.41 -22.53
N LEU A 23 43.36 -6.40 -23.00
CA LEU A 23 43.76 -6.29 -24.40
C LEU A 23 44.80 -7.37 -24.69
N PRO A 24 44.61 -8.21 -25.73
CA PRO A 24 45.59 -9.23 -26.09
C PRO A 24 46.81 -8.54 -26.71
N VAL A 25 47.95 -8.59 -26.00
CA VAL A 25 49.25 -8.26 -26.56
C VAL A 25 49.80 -9.54 -27.19
N PRO A 26 50.05 -9.62 -28.51
CA PRO A 26 50.61 -10.81 -29.11
C PRO A 26 52.08 -10.98 -28.68
N ASP A 27 52.39 -12.12 -28.06
CA ASP A 27 53.76 -12.51 -27.75
C ASP A 27 54.55 -12.71 -29.05
N LEU A 28 55.54 -11.85 -29.28
CA LEU A 28 56.60 -12.12 -30.24
C LEU A 28 57.50 -13.20 -29.62
N VAL A 29 57.54 -14.40 -30.21
CA VAL A 29 58.47 -15.46 -29.83
C VAL A 29 59.54 -15.62 -30.92
N PRO A 30 60.71 -14.97 -30.81
CA PRO A 30 61.85 -15.28 -31.67
C PRO A 30 62.61 -16.47 -31.10
N GLY A 31 62.53 -17.62 -31.79
CA GLY A 31 63.50 -18.70 -31.65
C GLY A 31 63.04 -19.89 -30.79
N ALA A 32 62.50 -20.92 -31.45
CA ALA A 32 62.62 -22.29 -30.97
C ALA A 32 62.87 -23.22 -32.19
N PRO A 33 64.03 -23.89 -32.30
CA PRO A 33 64.32 -24.84 -33.37
C PRO A 33 63.61 -26.20 -33.17
N VAL A 34 63.42 -26.89 -34.29
CA VAL A 34 62.54 -28.07 -34.47
C VAL A 34 63.31 -29.40 -34.34
N SER A 35 62.65 -30.39 -33.71
CA SER A 35 62.77 -31.87 -33.81
C SER A 35 63.98 -32.66 -33.27
N MET A 36 63.69 -33.63 -32.36
CA MET A 36 63.85 -35.10 -32.57
C MET A 36 63.16 -35.94 -31.44
N PRO A 37 62.62 -37.16 -31.69
CA PRO A 37 61.84 -37.99 -30.74
C PRO A 37 62.57 -39.31 -30.27
N PRO A 38 61.97 -40.18 -29.44
CA PRO A 38 61.54 -40.04 -28.04
C PRO A 38 62.37 -40.94 -27.07
N ALA A 39 62.41 -40.60 -25.78
CA ALA A 39 62.84 -41.51 -24.71
C ALA A 39 61.71 -41.60 -23.67
N PRO A 40 61.37 -42.79 -23.14
CA PRO A 40 60.28 -42.94 -22.18
C PRO A 40 60.69 -42.32 -20.85
N THR A 41 59.96 -41.29 -20.40
CA THR A 41 60.15 -40.63 -19.11
C THR A 41 58.76 -40.42 -18.49
N PRO A 42 58.64 -40.55 -17.16
CA PRO A 42 57.45 -41.04 -16.46
C PRO A 42 56.23 -40.17 -16.65
N ALA A 43 55.06 -40.74 -16.32
CA ALA A 43 53.78 -40.07 -16.18
C ALA A 43 53.97 -38.59 -15.85
N GLN A 44 53.62 -37.71 -16.79
CA GLN A 44 53.50 -36.29 -16.52
C GLN A 44 52.54 -36.16 -15.35
N GLU A 45 53.09 -35.91 -14.16
CA GLU A 45 52.35 -35.27 -13.09
C GLU A 45 51.76 -34.02 -13.72
N LEU A 46 50.43 -33.95 -13.74
CA LEU A 46 49.71 -32.72 -14.06
C LEU A 46 50.42 -31.63 -13.25
N GLY A 47 51.14 -30.73 -13.94
CA GLY A 47 51.68 -29.53 -13.32
C GLY A 47 50.58 -28.87 -12.50
N PRO A 48 50.89 -28.27 -11.34
CA PRO A 48 49.89 -27.79 -10.41
C PRO A 48 48.84 -27.02 -11.20
N ARG A 49 47.64 -27.61 -11.32
CA ARG A 49 46.49 -26.90 -11.82
C ARG A 49 46.44 -25.69 -10.92
N GLU A 50 46.75 -24.52 -11.48
CA GLU A 50 46.76 -23.26 -10.74
C GLU A 50 45.37 -23.16 -10.13
N GLU A 51 45.30 -23.57 -8.87
CA GLU A 51 44.08 -23.78 -8.14
C GLU A 51 43.54 -22.37 -8.05
N VAL A 52 42.48 -22.11 -8.81
CA VAL A 52 41.77 -20.84 -8.81
C VAL A 52 41.55 -20.54 -7.34
N ALA A 53 42.38 -19.66 -6.78
CA ALA A 53 42.37 -19.40 -5.36
C ALA A 53 40.93 -19.02 -5.04
N PRO A 54 40.23 -19.78 -4.16
CA PRO A 54 38.87 -19.45 -3.80
C PRO A 54 38.93 -18.00 -3.38
N THR A 55 38.22 -17.14 -4.12
CA THR A 55 38.25 -15.70 -3.88
C THR A 55 37.75 -15.54 -2.46
N ASP A 56 38.68 -15.29 -1.54
CA ASP A 56 38.42 -15.33 -0.10
C ASP A 56 37.61 -14.07 0.22
N VAL A 57 36.32 -14.18 -0.04
CA VAL A 57 35.33 -13.14 0.20
C VAL A 57 35.28 -12.95 1.70
N SER A 58 35.96 -11.88 2.16
CA SER A 58 36.06 -11.52 3.56
C SER A 58 34.70 -11.67 4.25
N PRO A 59 34.64 -12.22 5.48
CA PRO A 59 33.38 -12.36 6.22
C PRO A 59 32.64 -11.03 6.38
N VAL A 60 33.36 -9.90 6.31
CA VAL A 60 32.78 -8.54 6.27
C VAL A 60 31.98 -8.33 4.98
N THR A 61 32.48 -8.77 3.84
CA THR A 61 31.78 -8.71 2.55
C THR A 61 30.50 -9.56 2.58
N TRP A 62 30.54 -10.75 3.17
CA TRP A 62 29.34 -11.58 3.37
C TRP A 62 28.30 -10.95 4.30
N LEU A 63 28.74 -10.30 5.38
CA LEU A 63 27.83 -9.59 6.28
C LEU A 63 27.18 -8.39 5.57
N LEU A 64 27.96 -7.61 4.82
CA LEU A 64 27.45 -6.46 4.07
C LEU A 64 26.49 -6.89 2.94
N THR A 65 26.76 -8.00 2.24
CA THR A 65 25.82 -8.53 1.24
C THR A 65 24.54 -9.03 1.89
N LEU A 66 24.62 -9.75 3.02
CA LEU A 66 23.43 -10.19 3.76
C LEU A 66 22.58 -8.99 4.22
N VAL A 67 23.20 -7.96 4.81
CA VAL A 67 22.50 -6.73 5.22
C VAL A 67 21.88 -6.03 4.02
N GLY A 68 22.60 -5.93 2.90
CA GLY A 68 22.09 -5.36 1.66
C GLY A 68 20.85 -6.11 1.14
N VAL A 69 20.88 -7.45 1.15
CA VAL A 69 19.73 -8.30 0.77
C VAL A 69 18.55 -8.09 1.71
N VAL A 70 18.79 -8.04 3.03
CA VAL A 70 17.73 -7.79 4.02
C VAL A 70 17.10 -6.42 3.81
N VAL A 71 17.90 -5.37 3.63
CA VAL A 71 17.40 -4.00 3.38
C VAL A 71 16.63 -3.95 2.06
N ALA A 72 17.12 -4.57 0.99
CA ALA A 72 16.43 -4.65 -0.28
C ALA A 72 15.08 -5.37 -0.15
N LEU A 73 15.03 -6.50 0.57
CA LEU A 73 13.79 -7.22 0.86
C LEU A 73 12.82 -6.35 1.66
N LEU A 74 13.32 -5.62 2.65
CA LEU A 74 12.53 -4.72 3.49
C LEU A 74 11.94 -3.57 2.66
N LEU A 75 12.74 -2.97 1.76
CA LEU A 75 12.27 -1.96 0.81
C LEU A 75 11.23 -2.52 -0.16
N VAL A 76 11.38 -3.76 -0.64
CA VAL A 76 10.38 -4.42 -1.50
C VAL A 76 9.08 -4.66 -0.73
N VAL A 77 9.15 -5.08 0.54
CA VAL A 77 7.97 -5.27 1.40
C VAL A 77 7.28 -3.93 1.66
N VAL A 78 8.03 -2.89 2.01
CA VAL A 78 7.49 -1.54 2.23
C VAL A 78 6.89 -0.98 0.94
N ALA A 79 7.59 -1.09 -0.19
CA ALA A 79 7.06 -0.65 -1.48
C ALA A 79 5.80 -1.44 -1.86
N ARG A 80 5.77 -2.76 -1.65
CA ARG A 80 4.55 -3.57 -1.85
C ARG A 80 3.43 -3.13 -0.92
N ARG A 81 3.70 -2.82 0.35
CA ARG A 81 2.71 -2.33 1.32
C ARG A 81 2.19 -0.95 0.95
N VAL A 82 3.06 -0.03 0.53
CA VAL A 82 2.69 1.31 0.08
C VAL A 82 1.92 1.23 -1.23
N ILE A 83 2.37 0.45 -2.21
CA ILE A 83 1.63 0.22 -3.46
C ILE A 83 0.30 -0.48 -3.19
N ALA A 84 0.24 -1.46 -2.28
CA ALA A 84 -1.01 -2.09 -1.88
C ALA A 84 -1.92 -1.12 -1.14
N ALA A 85 -1.40 -0.21 -0.32
CA ALA A 85 -2.19 0.82 0.35
C ALA A 85 -2.70 1.89 -0.64
N LEU A 86 -1.87 2.30 -1.60
CA LEU A 86 -2.24 3.24 -2.66
C LEU A 86 -3.18 2.60 -3.69
N ARG A 87 -3.01 1.30 -3.98
CA ARG A 87 -3.93 0.53 -4.81
C ARG A 87 -5.21 0.23 -4.07
N ALA A 88 -5.20 -0.16 -2.80
CA ALA A 88 -6.43 -0.28 -1.99
C ALA A 88 -7.13 1.07 -1.78
N ALA A 89 -6.40 2.19 -1.85
CA ALA A 89 -6.97 3.53 -1.88
C ALA A 89 -7.57 3.92 -3.25
N GLY A 90 -7.30 3.18 -4.34
CA GLY A 90 -7.81 3.45 -5.68
C GLY A 90 -8.50 2.27 -6.41
N ARG A 91 -8.47 1.06 -5.84
CA ARG A 91 -8.94 -0.24 -6.30
C ARG A 91 -8.94 -1.21 -5.11
N ASP A 92 -10.06 -1.20 -4.38
CA ASP A 92 -10.63 -2.32 -3.63
C ASP A 92 -9.75 -3.13 -2.67
N VAL A 93 -10.16 -3.12 -1.40
CA VAL A 93 -10.66 -4.37 -0.81
C VAL A 93 -12.03 -4.04 -0.23
N VAL A 94 -13.04 -4.14 -1.09
CA VAL A 94 -14.19 -4.98 -0.77
C VAL A 94 -13.59 -6.33 -0.35
N PRO A 95 -13.55 -6.70 0.94
CA PRO A 95 -13.53 -8.11 1.24
C PRO A 95 -14.80 -8.61 0.59
N GLU A 96 -14.69 -9.58 -0.33
CA GLU A 96 -15.79 -10.34 -0.94
C GLU A 96 -17.09 -9.73 -0.49
N ALA A 97 -17.60 -8.75 -1.26
CA ALA A 97 -18.91 -8.21 -0.99
C ALA A 97 -19.72 -9.47 -0.89
N ASP A 98 -20.12 -9.79 0.34
CA ASP A 98 -21.15 -10.74 0.57
C ASP A 98 -22.20 -10.19 -0.37
N THR A 99 -22.40 -10.91 -1.46
CA THR A 99 -23.46 -10.63 -2.39
C THR A 99 -24.70 -11.09 -1.66
N LEU A 100 -24.96 -10.43 -0.52
CA LEU A 100 -26.24 -9.84 -0.21
C LEU A 100 -26.58 -9.00 -1.43
N ALA A 101 -26.99 -9.70 -2.50
CA ALA A 101 -28.12 -9.30 -3.27
C ALA A 101 -29.06 -8.61 -2.28
N PRO A 102 -29.43 -7.34 -2.52
CA PRO A 102 -30.33 -6.65 -1.60
C PRO A 102 -31.45 -7.63 -1.37
N GLY A 103 -31.58 -8.12 -0.13
CA GLY A 103 -32.68 -8.97 0.21
C GLY A 103 -33.87 -8.18 -0.26
N SER A 104 -34.56 -8.71 -1.27
CA SER A 104 -35.77 -8.12 -1.82
C SER A 104 -36.84 -8.15 -0.74
N GLY A 105 -36.62 -7.40 0.33
CA GLY A 105 -37.63 -6.88 1.22
C GLY A 105 -38.29 -5.75 0.47
N THR A 106 -39.07 -6.12 -0.53
CA THR A 106 -40.02 -5.23 -1.17
C THR A 106 -41.05 -4.85 -0.11
N LEU A 107 -40.83 -3.79 0.69
CA LEU A 107 -41.89 -3.03 1.36
C LEU A 107 -41.34 -1.67 1.81
N GLY A 108 -41.82 -0.59 1.16
CA GLY A 108 -41.55 0.79 1.53
C GLY A 108 -41.28 1.69 0.34
N GLY A 109 -42.24 1.79 -0.59
CA GLY A 109 -42.12 2.63 -1.77
C GLY A 109 -41.94 4.10 -1.41
N GLY A 110 -40.76 4.60 -1.73
CA GLY A 110 -40.46 6.01 -1.90
C GLY A 110 -39.26 6.05 -2.83
N SER A 111 -39.46 6.54 -4.04
CA SER A 111 -38.36 7.00 -4.88
C SER A 111 -37.68 8.12 -4.10
N THR A 112 -36.72 7.79 -3.24
CA THR A 112 -35.97 8.81 -2.49
C THR A 112 -35.09 9.51 -3.51
N GLU A 113 -35.67 10.50 -4.18
CA GLU A 113 -34.90 11.61 -4.70
C GLU A 113 -33.98 12.04 -3.57
N VAL A 114 -32.69 11.87 -3.79
CA VAL A 114 -31.68 12.03 -2.76
C VAL A 114 -31.81 13.45 -2.24
N ASP A 115 -32.33 13.60 -1.02
CA ASP A 115 -32.38 14.91 -0.37
C ASP A 115 -30.96 15.29 0.03
N LEU A 116 -30.24 15.89 -0.93
CA LEU A 116 -28.87 16.35 -0.74
C LEU A 116 -28.81 17.47 0.30
N SER A 117 -29.90 18.21 0.53
CA SER A 117 -29.94 19.26 1.56
C SER A 117 -29.93 18.66 2.97
N ALA A 118 -30.68 17.59 3.19
CA ALA A 118 -30.63 16.81 4.42
C ALA A 118 -29.24 16.23 4.70
N LEU A 119 -28.55 15.75 3.66
CA LEU A 119 -27.20 15.22 3.83
C LEU A 119 -26.18 16.33 4.12
N ASP A 120 -26.33 17.50 3.50
CA ASP A 120 -25.50 18.67 3.77
C ASP A 120 -25.62 19.10 5.24
N ASP A 121 -26.85 19.25 5.73
CA ASP A 121 -27.15 19.55 7.13
C ASP A 121 -26.55 18.51 8.09
N ALA A 122 -26.62 17.22 7.72
CA ALA A 122 -26.07 16.14 8.52
C ALA A 122 -24.54 16.17 8.60
N VAL A 123 -23.86 16.46 7.48
CA VAL A 123 -22.40 16.59 7.44
C VAL A 123 -21.94 17.85 8.20
N ALA A 124 -22.68 18.95 8.09
CA ALA A 124 -22.44 20.17 8.85
C ALA A 124 -22.57 19.94 10.37
N ALA A 125 -23.61 19.22 10.80
CA ALA A 125 -23.80 18.84 12.20
C ALA A 125 -22.66 17.96 12.71
N ALA A 126 -22.22 16.99 11.91
CA ALA A 126 -21.08 16.13 12.23
C ALA A 126 -19.76 16.91 12.38
N LEU A 127 -19.51 17.91 11.51
CA LEU A 127 -18.36 18.81 11.62
C LEU A 127 -18.40 19.63 12.90
N ALA A 128 -19.55 20.23 13.22
CA ALA A 128 -19.71 20.99 14.47
C ALA A 128 -19.48 20.09 15.69
N ARG A 129 -19.98 18.84 15.64
CA ARG A 129 -19.81 17.88 16.72
C ARG A 129 -18.36 17.44 16.90
N LEU A 130 -17.62 17.28 15.81
CA LEU A 130 -16.19 16.96 15.83
C LEU A 130 -15.37 18.04 16.57
N ASP A 131 -15.80 19.30 16.48
CA ASP A 131 -15.09 20.46 17.00
C ASP A 131 -15.37 20.74 18.47
N ASP A 132 -16.55 20.32 18.94
CA ASP A 132 -17.00 20.48 20.32
C ASP A 132 -16.29 19.50 21.28
N VAL A 133 -15.93 18.30 20.81
CA VAL A 133 -15.28 17.29 21.65
C VAL A 133 -13.77 17.45 21.69
N ARG A 134 -13.22 17.60 22.90
CA ARG A 134 -11.77 17.77 23.11
C ARG A 134 -10.97 16.47 22.96
N GLU A 135 -11.54 15.34 23.40
CA GLU A 135 -10.84 14.06 23.37
C GLU A 135 -10.87 13.48 21.93
N PRO A 136 -9.71 13.23 21.28
CA PRO A 136 -9.66 12.82 19.88
C PRO A 136 -10.47 11.56 19.55
N HIS A 137 -10.46 10.59 20.46
CA HIS A 137 -11.22 9.36 20.31
C HIS A 137 -12.73 9.65 20.27
N ASP A 138 -13.22 10.38 21.27
CA ASP A 138 -14.64 10.68 21.42
C ASP A 138 -15.14 11.62 20.34
N ALA A 139 -14.28 12.53 19.84
CA ALA A 139 -14.63 13.45 18.76
C ALA A 139 -15.02 12.72 17.48
N VAL A 140 -14.23 11.73 17.06
CA VAL A 140 -14.52 10.96 15.84
C VAL A 140 -15.79 10.12 16.01
N VAL A 141 -15.99 9.52 17.18
CA VAL A 141 -17.21 8.73 17.47
C VAL A 141 -18.43 9.64 17.51
N ALA A 142 -18.35 10.79 18.18
CA ALA A 142 -19.44 11.73 18.29
C ALA A 142 -19.84 12.33 16.93
N ALA A 143 -18.86 12.67 16.09
CA ALA A 143 -19.12 13.17 14.74
C ALA A 143 -19.85 12.13 13.87
N TRP A 144 -19.43 10.86 13.94
CA TRP A 144 -20.11 9.77 13.23
C TRP A 144 -21.54 9.58 13.71
N VAL A 145 -21.75 9.56 15.03
CA VAL A 145 -23.09 9.40 15.62
C VAL A 145 -23.99 10.59 15.28
N GLU A 146 -23.46 11.82 15.26
CA GLU A 146 -24.23 12.99 14.87
C GLU A 146 -24.60 12.98 13.39
N LEU A 147 -23.71 12.49 12.51
CA LEU A 147 -24.04 12.28 11.09
C LEU A 147 -25.25 11.34 10.96
N GLU A 148 -25.28 10.25 11.72
CA GLU A 148 -26.39 9.29 11.71
C GLU A 148 -27.68 9.91 12.23
N HIS A 149 -27.64 10.50 13.42
CA HIS A 149 -28.82 11.12 14.02
C HIS A 149 -29.36 12.27 13.18
N ALA A 150 -28.48 13.05 12.55
CA ALA A 150 -28.90 14.12 11.66
C ALA A 150 -29.60 13.56 10.42
N ALA A 151 -29.04 12.54 9.78
CA ALA A 151 -29.71 11.88 8.65
C ALA A 151 -31.08 11.32 9.04
N GLU A 152 -31.21 10.68 10.21
CA GLU A 152 -32.48 10.18 10.74
C GLU A 152 -33.52 11.30 10.94
N ARG A 153 -33.11 12.48 11.44
CA ARG A 153 -34.01 13.65 11.57
C ARG A 153 -34.59 14.12 10.23
N HIS A 154 -33.90 13.85 9.14
CA HIS A 154 -34.35 14.17 7.79
C HIS A 154 -35.03 12.99 7.08
N GLY A 155 -35.43 11.95 7.82
CA GLY A 155 -36.23 10.83 7.29
C GLY A 155 -35.40 9.70 6.67
N TRP A 156 -34.07 9.73 6.80
CA TRP A 156 -33.24 8.57 6.47
C TRP A 156 -33.29 7.58 7.63
N GLU A 157 -34.23 6.65 7.57
CA GLU A 157 -34.38 5.65 8.61
C GLU A 157 -33.50 4.42 8.37
N ARG A 158 -33.06 3.80 9.48
CA ARG A 158 -32.42 2.50 9.47
C ARG A 158 -33.43 1.41 9.16
N VAL A 159 -33.03 0.44 8.34
CA VAL A 159 -33.84 -0.77 8.15
C VAL A 159 -33.63 -1.74 9.31
N ALA A 160 -34.57 -2.68 9.51
CA ALA A 160 -34.50 -3.61 10.62
C ALA A 160 -33.19 -4.44 10.59
N ALA A 161 -32.49 -4.47 11.71
CA ALA A 161 -31.18 -5.11 11.89
C ALA A 161 -29.99 -4.48 11.12
N GLU A 162 -30.17 -3.33 10.47
CA GLU A 162 -29.07 -2.61 9.83
C GLU A 162 -28.09 -2.08 10.88
N THR A 163 -26.80 -2.29 10.71
CA THR A 163 -25.75 -1.73 11.57
C THR A 163 -25.48 -0.26 11.25
N ALA A 164 -24.92 0.48 12.21
CA ALA A 164 -24.49 1.88 12.03
C ALA A 164 -23.63 2.10 10.77
N THR A 165 -22.69 1.18 10.52
CA THR A 165 -21.80 1.27 9.35
C THR A 165 -22.51 0.96 8.03
N GLU A 166 -23.49 0.05 8.03
CA GLU A 166 -24.32 -0.22 6.85
C GLU A 166 -25.23 0.95 6.53
N PHE A 167 -25.88 1.53 7.54
CA PHE A 167 -26.72 2.72 7.40
C PHE A 167 -25.97 3.89 6.78
N THR A 168 -24.85 4.28 7.38
CA THR A 168 -24.04 5.41 6.87
C THR A 168 -23.43 5.08 5.50
N GLY A 169 -23.10 3.82 5.25
CA GLY A 169 -22.66 3.34 3.95
C GLY A 169 -23.72 3.52 2.87
N ARG A 170 -24.97 3.14 3.15
CA ARG A 170 -26.12 3.31 2.26
C ARG A 170 -26.44 4.78 2.04
N LEU A 171 -26.46 5.59 3.10
CA LEU A 171 -26.67 7.04 3.05
C LEU A 171 -25.65 7.73 2.12
N LEU A 172 -24.38 7.41 2.25
CA LEU A 172 -23.32 8.06 1.47
C LEU A 172 -23.18 7.47 0.05
N ALA A 173 -23.57 6.22 -0.17
CA ALA A 173 -23.52 5.57 -1.49
C ALA A 173 -24.49 6.18 -2.51
N VAL A 174 -25.61 6.75 -2.04
CA VAL A 174 -26.58 7.45 -2.90
C VAL A 174 -26.24 8.93 -3.10
N SER A 175 -25.14 9.41 -2.52
CA SER A 175 -24.72 10.82 -2.57
C SER A 175 -23.50 11.03 -3.48
N PRO A 176 -23.19 12.26 -3.90
CA PRO A 176 -21.95 12.59 -4.60
C PRO A 176 -20.69 12.54 -3.71
N ALA A 177 -20.79 12.07 -2.46
CA ALA A 177 -19.66 11.99 -1.53
C ALA A 177 -18.48 11.18 -2.11
N PRO A 178 -17.23 11.68 -2.02
CA PRO A 178 -16.10 10.96 -2.58
C PRO A 178 -15.85 9.64 -1.82
N PRO A 179 -15.81 8.48 -2.51
CA PRO A 179 -15.70 7.17 -1.85
C PRO A 179 -14.47 7.04 -0.92
N ALA A 180 -13.36 7.68 -1.29
CA ALA A 180 -12.12 7.65 -0.50
C ALA A 180 -12.24 8.40 0.84
N ASP A 181 -13.01 9.50 0.86
CA ASP A 181 -13.24 10.29 2.07
C ASP A 181 -14.23 9.57 3.00
N VAL A 182 -15.30 8.97 2.44
CA VAL A 182 -16.22 8.10 3.18
C VAL A 182 -15.49 6.91 3.82
N ALA A 183 -14.63 6.23 3.06
CA ALA A 183 -13.83 5.11 3.56
C ALA A 183 -12.85 5.56 4.67
N THR A 184 -12.28 6.76 4.55
CA THR A 184 -11.41 7.33 5.58
C THR A 184 -12.16 7.59 6.86
N LEU A 185 -13.33 8.24 6.79
CA LEU A 185 -14.16 8.50 7.95
C LEU A 185 -14.59 7.21 8.65
N ARG A 186 -15.08 6.22 7.88
CA ARG A 186 -15.48 4.90 8.40
C ARG A 186 -14.33 4.19 9.13
N ARG A 187 -13.13 4.19 8.55
CA ARG A 187 -11.95 3.57 9.17
C ARG A 187 -11.58 4.25 10.49
N LEU A 188 -11.64 5.58 10.54
CA LEU A 188 -11.32 6.33 11.76
C LEU A 188 -12.35 6.07 12.87
N TYR A 189 -13.63 6.02 12.52
CA TYR A 189 -14.70 5.61 13.44
C TYR A 189 -14.49 4.20 13.98
N GLN A 190 -14.23 3.22 13.10
CA GLN A 190 -13.98 1.84 13.53
C GLN A 190 -12.74 1.73 14.42
N GLN A 191 -11.67 2.46 14.08
CA GLN A 191 -10.46 2.49 14.91
C GLN A 191 -10.77 3.05 16.29
N ALA A 192 -11.48 4.19 16.36
CA ALA A 192 -11.87 4.77 17.63
C ALA A 192 -12.71 3.76 18.43
N ARG A 193 -13.83 3.31 17.87
CA ARG A 193 -14.81 2.52 18.62
C ARG A 193 -14.37 1.12 19.02
N PHE A 194 -13.56 0.44 18.20
CA PHE A 194 -13.29 -1.00 18.37
C PHE A 194 -11.84 -1.31 18.71
N THR A 195 -10.98 -0.30 18.88
CA THR A 195 -9.58 -0.53 19.21
C THR A 195 -9.15 0.31 20.41
N SER A 196 -8.22 -0.22 21.21
CA SER A 196 -7.59 0.53 22.30
C SER A 196 -6.45 1.43 21.83
N ARG A 197 -6.23 1.57 20.51
CA ARG A 197 -5.15 2.41 19.97
C ARG A 197 -5.58 3.88 20.07
N PRO A 198 -4.76 4.76 20.64
CA PRO A 198 -5.11 6.16 20.78
C PRO A 198 -5.33 6.79 19.41
N VAL A 199 -6.40 7.58 19.30
CA VAL A 199 -6.65 8.42 18.12
C VAL A 199 -5.80 9.67 18.26
N THR A 200 -5.04 10.01 17.22
CA THR A 200 -4.15 11.19 17.27
C THR A 200 -4.85 12.45 16.75
N ALA A 201 -4.32 13.62 17.10
CA ALA A 201 -4.81 14.89 16.55
C ALA A 201 -4.73 14.93 15.00
N GLN A 202 -3.74 14.27 14.41
CA GLN A 202 -3.64 14.14 12.95
C GLN A 202 -4.81 13.31 12.37
N GLN A 203 -5.27 12.29 13.09
CA GLN A 203 -6.42 11.49 12.69
C GLN A 203 -7.73 12.27 12.80
N VAL A 204 -7.88 13.12 13.82
CA VAL A 204 -9.01 14.07 13.91
C VAL A 204 -8.98 15.06 12.74
N ALA A 205 -7.82 15.62 12.40
CA ALA A 205 -7.68 16.49 11.24
C ALA A 205 -8.00 15.78 9.91
N ALA A 206 -7.67 14.49 9.80
CA ALA A 206 -8.05 13.66 8.65
C ALA A 206 -9.57 13.41 8.59
N ALA A 207 -10.22 13.17 9.73
CA ALA A 207 -11.69 13.05 9.80
C ALA A 207 -12.37 14.35 9.38
N ARG A 208 -11.89 15.50 9.87
CA ARG A 208 -12.35 16.84 9.46
C ARG A 208 -12.21 17.03 7.96
N THR A 209 -11.02 16.77 7.41
CA THR A 209 -10.76 16.93 5.97
C THR A 209 -11.69 16.06 5.13
N ALA A 210 -11.97 14.84 5.58
CA ALA A 210 -12.91 13.94 4.90
C ALA A 210 -14.34 14.51 4.91
N LEU A 211 -14.84 14.95 6.08
CA LEU A 211 -16.15 15.56 6.21
C LEU A 211 -16.28 16.85 5.36
N GLU A 212 -15.28 17.72 5.36
CA GLU A 212 -15.26 18.94 4.52
C GLU A 212 -15.26 18.65 3.01
N ARG A 213 -14.67 17.52 2.59
CA ARG A 213 -14.72 17.09 1.18
C ARG A 213 -16.07 16.49 0.83
N ILE A 214 -16.67 15.74 1.75
CA ILE A 214 -18.03 15.24 1.60
C ILE A 214 -19.01 16.41 1.47
N ALA A 215 -18.96 17.39 2.39
CA ALA A 215 -19.80 18.60 2.36
C ALA A 215 -19.70 19.31 1.00
N ARG A 216 -18.48 19.63 0.55
CA ARG A 216 -18.28 20.30 -0.75
C ARG A 216 -18.81 19.52 -1.95
N ALA A 217 -18.79 18.20 -1.91
CA ALA A 217 -19.30 17.37 -2.99
C ALA A 217 -20.84 17.35 -3.00
N VAL A 218 -21.46 17.39 -1.82
CA VAL A 218 -22.92 17.47 -1.66
C VAL A 218 -23.46 18.84 -2.08
N GLU A 219 -22.78 19.94 -1.71
CA GLU A 219 -23.13 21.30 -2.12
C GLU A 219 -23.05 21.53 -3.64
N ARG A 220 -22.12 20.84 -4.32
CA ARG A 220 -21.87 21.00 -5.76
C ARG A 220 -21.94 19.65 -6.48
N PRO A 221 -23.16 19.12 -6.69
CA PRO A 221 -23.33 17.88 -7.43
C PRO A 221 -22.81 18.06 -8.86
N ALA A 222 -21.82 17.24 -9.25
CA ALA A 222 -21.31 17.19 -10.60
C ALA A 222 -22.37 16.50 -11.49
N TRP A 223 -23.03 17.28 -12.35
CA TRP A 223 -23.98 16.81 -13.36
C TRP A 223 -23.27 16.36 -14.65
#